data_AF-A0A1H7W3V0-F1
#
_entry.id   AF-A0A1H7W3V0-F1
#
_cell.length_a   1.000
_cell.length_b   1.000
_cell.length_c   1.000
_cell.angle_alpha   90.00
_cell.angle_beta   90.00
_cell.angle_gamma   90.00
#
_symmetry.space_group_name_H-M   'P 1'
#
loop_
_entity.id
_entity.type
_entity.pdbx_description
1 polymer ?
#
loop_
_entity_poly.entity_id
_entity_poly.type
_entity_poly.pdbx_seq_one_letter_code
_entity_poly.pdbx_strand_id
1 'polypeptide(L)' 'MDSLPLSDGIDQSFVGPAGLDRLREFRGQLYGCLGRRADELFELADALLCAEGPVRSLVGLCLAPE' A
#
# COMPACT_ATOMS: atom_id res chain seq x y z
N MET A 1 -1.53 -12.69 28.53
CA MET A 1 -2.75 -12.44 27.71
C MET A 1 -2.82 -10.94 27.64
N ASP A 2 -1.86 -10.38 26.90
CA ASP A 2 -1.46 -8.98 26.99
C ASP A 2 -1.80 -8.35 25.65
N SER A 3 -3.03 -7.88 25.54
CA SER A 3 -3.49 -7.11 24.40
C SER A 3 -2.75 -5.78 24.41
N LEU A 4 -1.74 -5.63 23.54
CA LEU A 4 -1.18 -4.32 23.26
C LEU A 4 -2.25 -3.49 22.54
N PRO A 5 -2.49 -2.23 22.94
CA PRO A 5 -3.35 -1.35 22.18
C PRO A 5 -2.65 -1.10 20.84
N LEU A 6 -3.25 -1.62 19.76
CA LEU A 6 -2.93 -1.20 18.41
C LEU A 6 -3.23 0.30 18.39
N SER A 7 -2.19 1.12 18.51
CA SER A 7 -2.29 2.56 18.37
C SER A 7 -2.71 2.84 16.93
N ASP A 8 -4.02 2.88 16.69
CA ASP A 8 -4.68 3.29 15.44
C ASP A 8 -4.58 4.81 15.23
N GLY A 9 -3.42 5.37 15.57
CA GLY A 9 -3.09 6.75 15.28
C GLY A 9 -2.59 6.82 13.86
N ILE A 10 -3.47 6.69 12.87
CA ILE A 10 -3.17 7.25 11.55
C ILE A 10 -2.91 8.73 11.81
N ASP A 11 -1.68 9.19 11.56
CA ASP A 11 -1.34 10.60 11.69
C ASP A 11 -2.11 11.38 10.61
N GLN A 12 -3.30 11.85 10.99
CA GLN A 12 -4.20 12.64 10.15
C GLN A 12 -3.62 14.01 9.79
N SER A 13 -2.43 14.39 10.30
CA SER A 13 -1.74 15.64 9.94
C SER A 13 -1.44 15.74 8.43
N PHE A 14 -1.52 14.61 7.74
CA PHE A 14 -1.31 14.51 6.30
C PHE A 14 -2.59 14.77 5.46
N VAL A 15 -3.78 14.83 6.07
CA VAL A 15 -5.03 15.04 5.32
C VAL A 15 -5.22 16.54 5.04
N GLY A 16 -4.48 17.03 4.04
CA GLY A 16 -4.54 18.39 3.54
C GLY A 16 -3.94 18.50 2.14
N PRO A 17 -4.09 19.63 1.44
CA PRO A 17 -3.59 19.81 0.07
C PRO A 17 -2.09 19.51 -0.06
N ALA A 18 -1.28 19.90 0.94
CA ALA A 18 0.15 19.58 0.98
C ALA A 18 0.44 18.07 1.08
N GLY A 19 -0.40 17.32 1.79
CA GLY A 19 -0.29 15.86 1.84
C GLY A 19 -0.68 15.22 0.51
N LEU A 20 -1.77 15.68 -0.12
CA LEU A 20 -2.14 15.20 -1.45
C LEU A 20 -1.03 15.42 -2.48
N ASP A 21 -0.35 16.56 -2.42
CA ASP A 21 0.77 16.85 -3.32
C ASP A 21 1.97 15.93 -3.08
N ARG A 22 2.31 15.65 -1.82
CA ARG A 22 3.36 14.68 -1.48
C ARG A 22 3.00 13.25 -1.90
N LEU A 23 1.74 12.83 -1.78
CA LEU A 23 1.28 11.54 -2.31
C LEU A 23 1.38 11.46 -3.83
N ARG A 24 1.00 12.54 -4.53
CA ARG A 24 1.14 12.61 -5.99
C ARG A 24 2.59 12.50 -6.42
N GLU A 25 3.50 13.21 -5.74
CA GLU A 25 4.93 13.17 -6.02
C GLU A 25 5.51 11.77 -5.76
N PHE A 26 5.21 11.19 -4.59
CA PHE A 26 5.62 9.82 -4.26
C PHE A 26 5.13 8.81 -5.30
N ARG A 27 3.85 8.91 -5.70
CA ARG A 27 3.28 8.04 -6.74
C ARG A 27 4.03 8.21 -8.06
N GLY A 28 4.32 9.43 -8.49
CA GLY A 28 5.09 9.67 -9.72
C GLY A 28 6.48 9.03 -9.68
N GLN A 29 7.20 9.17 -8.57
CA GLN A 29 8.52 8.57 -8.39
C GLN A 29 8.45 7.03 -8.39
N LEU A 30 7.48 6.46 -7.67
CA LEU A 30 7.26 5.02 -7.64
C LEU A 30 6.95 4.45 -9.03
N TYR A 31 6.04 5.07 -9.77
CA TYR A 31 5.71 4.67 -11.16
C TYR A 31 6.95 4.72 -12.08
N GLY A 32 7.83 5.69 -11.88
CA GLY A 32 9.11 5.78 -12.60
C GLY A 32 10.04 4.58 -12.37
N CYS A 33 9.93 3.90 -11.22
CA CYS A 33 10.71 2.70 -10.92
C CYS A 33 10.14 1.41 -11.53
N LEU A 34 8.85 1.36 -11.87
CA LEU A 34 8.13 0.13 -12.25
C LEU A 34 8.20 -0.21 -13.75
N GLY A 35 8.73 0.69 -14.59
CA GLY A 35 8.97 0.40 -16.01
C GLY A 35 7.70 0.12 -16.82
N ARG A 36 7.68 -0.94 -17.63
CA ARG A 36 6.65 -1.18 -18.66
C ARG A 36 5.25 -1.53 -18.15
N ARG A 37 5.10 -1.95 -16.90
CA ARG A 37 3.83 -2.46 -16.32
C ARG A 37 3.52 -1.73 -15.02
N ALA A 38 3.69 -0.42 -15.03
CA ALA A 38 3.67 0.38 -13.82
C ALA A 38 2.31 0.30 -13.10
N ASP A 39 1.21 0.37 -13.85
CA ASP A 39 -0.14 0.25 -13.30
C ASP A 39 -0.31 -1.12 -12.60
N GLU A 40 -0.03 -2.23 -13.29
CA GLU A 40 -0.25 -3.56 -12.69
C GLU A 40 0.72 -3.88 -11.55
N LEU A 41 1.95 -3.37 -11.60
CA LEU A 41 2.92 -3.56 -10.52
C LEU A 41 2.59 -2.69 -9.29
N PHE A 42 1.97 -1.53 -9.48
CA PHE A 42 1.49 -0.70 -8.38
C PHE A 42 0.33 -1.40 -7.65
N GLU A 43 -0.67 -1.87 -8.38
CA GLU A 43 -1.79 -2.64 -7.81
C GLU A 43 -1.30 -3.92 -7.12
N LEU A 44 -0.32 -4.61 -7.72
CA LEU A 44 0.28 -5.79 -7.08
C LEU A 44 1.01 -5.44 -5.78
N ALA A 45 1.72 -4.31 -5.73
CA ALA A 45 2.40 -3.86 -4.51
C ALA A 45 1.40 -3.50 -3.41
N ASP A 46 0.30 -2.82 -3.76
CA ASP A 46 -0.79 -2.53 -2.83
C ASP A 46 -1.39 -3.82 -2.25
N ALA A 47 -1.72 -4.78 -3.11
CA ALA A 47 -2.24 -6.08 -2.69
C ALA A 47 -1.26 -6.85 -1.77
N LEU A 48 0.04 -6.79 -2.03
CA LEU A 48 1.07 -7.40 -1.17
C LEU A 48 1.15 -6.74 0.21
N LEU A 49 0.98 -5.42 0.29
CA LEU A 49 1.02 -4.66 1.54
C LEU A 49 -0.26 -4.85 2.38
N CYS A 50 -1.39 -5.07 1.71
CA CYS A 50 -2.69 -5.30 2.34
C CYS A 50 -2.93 -6.77 2.70
N ALA A 51 -2.09 -7.71 2.26
CA ALA A 51 -2.24 -9.12 2.57
C ALA A 51 -2.07 -9.41 4.07
N GLU A 52 -2.88 -10.32 4.61
CA GLU A 52 -2.74 -10.81 5.98
C GLU A 52 -1.49 -11.71 6.11
N GLY A 53 -0.34 -11.08 6.32
CA GLY A 53 0.94 -11.75 6.55
C GLY A 53 1.72 -12.09 5.27
N PRO A 54 2.78 -12.92 5.39
CA PRO A 54 3.71 -13.16 4.29
C PRO A 54 3.08 -13.85 3.08
N VAL A 55 3.16 -13.21 1.92
CA VAL A 55 2.64 -13.75 0.65
C VAL A 55 3.63 -14.78 0.07
N ARG A 56 3.19 -16.03 -0.01
CA ARG A 56 4.00 -17.15 -0.52
C ARG A 56 3.77 -17.46 -2.01
N SER A 57 2.69 -16.92 -2.58
CA SER A 57 2.31 -17.10 -3.98
C SER A 57 1.47 -15.90 -4.44
N LEU A 58 1.82 -15.33 -5.60
CA LEU A 58 1.06 -14.21 -6.17
C LEU A 58 -0.36 -14.61 -6.54
N VAL A 59 -0.56 -15.85 -7.02
CA VAL A 59 -1.90 -16.38 -7.32
C VAL A 59 -2.77 -16.45 -6.06
N GLY A 60 -2.17 -16.64 -4.88
CA GLY A 60 -2.89 -16.64 -3.62
C GLY A 60 -3.56 -15.31 -3.29
N LEU A 61 -3.03 -14.18 -3.78
CA LEU A 61 -3.65 -12.86 -3.61
C LEU A 61 -5.01 -12.79 -4.31
N CYS A 62 -5.16 -13.45 -5.46
CA CYS A 62 -6.42 -13.47 -6.21
C CYS A 62 -7.51 -14.32 -5.53
N LEU A 63 -7.18 -15.02 -4.45
CA LEU A 63 -8.12 -15.83 -3.66
C LEU A 63 -8.53 -15.11 -2.36
N ALA A 64 -7.98 -13.92 -2.09
CA ALA A 64 -8.36 -13.12 -0.95
C ALA A 64 -9.84 -12.70 -1.09
N PRO A 65 -10.61 -12.69 0.01
CA PRO A 65 -11.97 -12.16 0.01
C PRO A 65 -11.95 -10.66 -0.29
N GLU A 66 -13.02 -10.19 -0.94
CA GLU A 66 -13.25 -8.78 -1.30
C GLU A 66 -14.23 -8.06 -0.36
#